data_AF-A0A4S8RS61-F1
#
_entry.id   AF-A0A4S8RS61-F1
#
_cell.length_a   1.000
_cell.length_b   1.000
_cell.length_c   1.000
_cell.angle_alpha   90.00
_cell.angle_beta   90.00
_cell.angle_gamma   90.00
#
_symmetry.space_group_name_H-M   'P 1'
#
loop_
_entity.id
_entity.type
_entity.pdbx_description
1 polymer ?
#
loop_
_entity_poly.entity_id
_entity_poly.type
_entity_poly.pdbx_seq_one_letter_code
_entity_poly.pdbx_strand_id
1 'polypeptide(L)'
;MNKLDYSISLRAKGLGAEEIKKKMEEKGFDDSEIQYYLKKSDEIFLDQSIHYKGLKSRGTNKNTLRMISLVLTLLLLFSVFFGYVRIGLLGLVILWSIVGIVTRRS
;
A
#
# COMPACT_ATOMS: atom_id res chain seq x y z
N MET A 1 28.89 26.16 6.03
CA MET A 1 27.85 25.12 6.23
C MET A 1 27.65 24.97 7.73
N ASN A 2 26.42 25.02 8.23
CA ASN A 2 26.18 24.94 9.68
C ASN A 2 26.53 23.54 10.21
N LYS A 3 26.98 23.46 11.47
CA LYS A 3 27.33 22.22 12.18
C LYS A 3 26.13 21.26 12.25
N LEU A 4 24.94 21.81 12.51
CA LEU A 4 23.67 21.07 12.55
C LEU A 4 23.24 20.59 11.14
N ASP A 5 23.34 21.43 10.12
CA ASP A 5 23.01 21.04 8.74
C ASP A 5 23.88 19.88 8.26
N TYR A 6 25.15 19.87 8.69
CA TYR A 6 26.06 18.78 8.40
C TYR A 6 25.62 17.47 9.07
N SER A 7 25.26 17.47 10.35
CA SER A 7 24.77 16.26 11.03
C SER A 7 23.47 15.75 10.43
N ILE A 8 22.53 16.65 10.09
CA ILE A 8 21.29 16.30 9.38
C ILE A 8 21.60 15.67 8.01
N SER A 9 22.56 16.21 7.26
CA SER A 9 22.94 15.66 5.95
C SER A 9 23.55 14.26 6.03
N LEU A 10 24.28 13.95 7.12
CA LEU A 10 24.83 12.62 7.36
C LEU A 10 23.74 11.63 7.74
N ARG A 11 22.75 12.06 8.54
CA ARG A 11 21.56 11.27 8.87
C ARG A 11 20.71 10.98 7.63
N ALA A 12 20.52 11.96 6.77
CA ALA A 12 19.78 11.82 5.51
C ALA A 12 20.45 10.83 4.53
N LYS A 13 21.77 10.64 4.63
CA LYS A 13 22.51 9.61 3.88
C LYS A 13 22.36 8.19 4.43
N GLY A 14 21.65 8.03 5.55
CA GLY A 14 21.40 6.72 6.18
C GLY A 14 22.58 6.19 7.00
N LEU A 15 23.53 7.05 7.38
CA LEU A 15 24.69 6.67 8.20
C LEU A 15 24.26 6.38 9.64
N GLY A 16 24.89 5.38 10.26
CA GLY A 16 24.68 5.06 11.67
C GLY A 16 25.26 6.12 12.60
N ALA A 17 24.77 6.22 13.84
CA ALA A 17 25.22 7.23 14.80
C ALA A 17 26.75 7.20 15.05
N GLU A 18 27.36 6.02 15.08
CA GLU A 18 28.81 5.86 15.21
C GLU A 18 29.59 6.37 13.98
N GLU A 19 29.07 6.14 12.77
CA GLU A 19 29.68 6.63 11.53
C GLU A 19 29.55 8.14 11.41
N ILE A 20 28.42 8.70 11.86
CA ILE A 20 28.20 10.14 11.94
C ILE A 20 29.19 10.75 12.94
N LYS A 21 29.34 10.14 14.12
CA LYS A 21 30.31 10.58 15.16
C LYS A 21 31.71 10.66 14.57
N LYS A 22 32.19 9.58 13.96
CA LYS A 22 33.52 9.51 13.33
C LYS A 22 33.71 10.58 12.26
N LYS A 23 32.72 10.80 11.38
CA LYS A 23 32.77 11.85 10.35
C LYS A 23 32.70 13.28 10.89
N MET A 24 32.19 13.47 12.11
CA MET A 24 32.18 14.76 12.78
C MET A 24 33.51 15.02 13.51
N GLU A 25 34.09 13.98 14.13
CA GLU A 25 35.45 14.02 14.69
C GLU A 25 36.49 14.33 13.60
N GLU A 26 36.44 13.63 12.45
CA GLU A 26 37.30 13.88 11.28
C GLU A 26 37.19 15.31 10.75
N LYS A 27 36.07 15.99 11.02
CA LYS A 27 35.80 17.35 10.58
C LYS A 27 36.13 18.41 11.64
N GLY A 28 36.70 18.00 12.77
CA GLY A 28 37.16 18.88 13.85
C GLY A 28 36.06 19.37 14.79
N PHE A 29 34.99 18.59 14.96
CA PHE A 29 33.96 18.89 15.96
C PHE A 29 34.44 18.44 17.35
N ASP A 30 34.11 19.22 18.38
CA ASP A 30 34.37 18.85 19.77
C ASP A 30 33.43 17.72 20.20
N ASP A 31 33.92 16.77 20.98
CA ASP A 31 33.15 15.59 21.40
C ASP A 31 31.87 15.97 22.18
N SER A 32 31.92 17.09 22.91
CA SER A 32 30.77 17.67 23.61
C SER A 32 29.71 18.24 22.66
N GLU A 33 30.13 18.82 21.54
CA GLU A 33 29.23 19.34 20.50
C GLU A 33 28.64 18.21 19.64
N ILE A 34 29.43 17.16 19.38
CA ILE A 34 29.02 16.03 18.54
C ILE A 34 27.75 15.37 19.11
N GLN A 35 27.72 15.10 20.42
CA GLN A 35 26.53 14.50 21.05
C GLN A 35 25.31 15.41 20.95
N TYR A 36 25.49 16.72 21.17
CA TYR A 36 24.42 17.69 21.05
C TYR A 36 23.81 17.71 19.64
N TYR A 37 24.66 17.78 18.61
CA TYR A 37 24.22 17.85 17.21
C TYR A 37 23.68 16.53 16.66
N LEU A 38 24.18 15.39 17.15
CA LEU A 38 23.62 14.07 16.85
C LEU A 38 22.19 13.96 17.38
N LYS A 39 22.02 14.21 18.69
CA LYS A 39 20.70 14.15 19.33
C LYS A 39 19.69 15.08 18.64
N LYS A 40 20.12 16.32 18.35
CA LYS A 40 19.26 17.30 17.69
C LYS A 40 18.90 16.90 16.26
N SER A 41 19.81 16.29 15.52
CA SER A 41 19.52 15.79 14.17
C SER A 41 18.54 14.61 14.18
N ASP A 42 18.59 13.76 15.21
CA ASP A 42 17.66 12.63 15.38
C ASP A 42 16.25 13.10 15.67
N GLU A 43 16.12 14.08 16.58
CA GLU A 43 14.83 14.70 16.91
C GLU A 43 14.19 15.33 15.67
N ILE A 44 14.95 16.09 14.88
CA ILE A 44 14.47 16.70 13.63
C ILE A 44 14.07 15.64 12.61
N PHE A 45 14.88 14.59 12.45
CA PHE A 45 14.59 13.52 11.49
C PHE A 45 13.35 12.71 11.90
N LEU A 46 13.19 12.42 13.19
CA LEU A 46 12.02 11.76 13.74
C LEU A 46 10.77 12.63 13.58
N ASP A 47 10.84 13.90 13.96
CA ASP A 47 9.73 14.84 13.81
C ASP A 47 9.29 14.96 12.34
N GLN A 48 10.24 15.13 11.42
CA GLN A 48 9.96 15.10 9.98
C GLN A 48 9.35 13.76 9.53
N SER A 49 9.84 12.62 10.03
CA SER A 49 9.30 11.31 9.66
C SER A 49 7.86 11.11 10.15
N ILE A 50 7.53 11.61 11.34
CA ILE A 50 6.20 11.55 11.96
C ILE A 50 5.27 12.51 11.24
N HIS A 51 5.71 13.75 11.02
CA HIS A 51 4.93 14.79 10.34
C HIS A 51 4.68 14.42 8.86
N TYR A 52 5.65 13.81 8.18
CA TYR A 52 5.50 13.31 6.81
C TYR A 52 4.61 12.06 6.74
N LYS A 53 4.70 11.13 7.71
CA LYS A 53 3.76 10.01 7.81
C LYS A 53 2.32 10.47 8.06
N GLY A 54 2.13 11.51 8.88
CA GLY A 54 0.82 12.12 9.15
C GLY A 54 0.22 12.83 7.93
N LEU A 55 1.06 13.49 7.14
CA LEU A 55 0.66 14.14 5.87
C LEU A 55 0.35 13.16 4.74
N LYS A 56 0.75 11.88 4.86
CA LYS A 56 0.46 10.84 3.86
C LYS A 56 -0.87 10.10 4.11
N SER A 57 -1.86 10.73 4.73
CA SER A 57 -3.24 10.30 4.51
C SER A 57 -3.70 10.88 3.16
N ARG A 58 -3.34 10.18 2.07
CA ARG A 58 -3.96 10.39 0.76
C ARG A 58 -5.42 9.99 0.93
N GLY A 59 -6.25 10.93 1.37
CA GLY A 59 -7.67 10.73 1.66
C GLY A 59 -8.30 9.99 0.51
N THR A 60 -8.77 8.77 0.78
CA THR A 60 -9.39 7.91 -0.22
C THR A 60 -10.57 8.69 -0.79
N ASN A 61 -10.47 9.06 -2.07
CA ASN A 61 -11.50 9.86 -2.71
C ASN A 61 -12.83 9.11 -2.62
N LYS A 62 -13.85 9.74 -2.03
CA LYS A 62 -15.19 9.14 -1.86
C LYS A 62 -15.74 8.60 -3.18
N ASN A 63 -15.36 9.22 -4.30
CA ASN A 63 -15.76 8.80 -5.64
C ASN A 63 -15.08 7.49 -6.07
N THR A 64 -13.85 7.22 -5.65
CA THR A 64 -13.15 5.95 -5.92
C THR A 64 -13.79 4.80 -5.16
N LEU A 65 -14.14 5.01 -3.88
CA LEU A 65 -14.87 4.00 -3.10
C LEU A 65 -16.26 3.73 -3.68
N ARG A 66 -16.97 4.78 -4.12
CA ARG A 66 -18.26 4.65 -4.81
C ARG A 66 -18.13 3.86 -6.12
N MET A 67 -17.07 4.10 -6.89
CA MET A 67 -16.81 3.38 -8.14
C MET A 67 -16.50 1.90 -7.89
N ILE A 68 -15.66 1.58 -6.90
CA ILE A 68 -15.36 0.19 -6.51
C ILE A 68 -16.64 -0.53 -6.08
N SER A 69 -17.48 0.13 -5.26
CA SER A 69 -18.75 -0.44 -4.84
C SER A 69 -19.67 -0.75 -6.01
N LEU A 70 -19.79 0.16 -6.98
CA LEU A 70 -20.64 -0.06 -8.17
C LEU A 70 -20.13 -1.22 -9.03
N VAL A 71 -18.82 -1.31 -9.23
CA VAL A 71 -18.22 -2.42 -9.98
C VAL A 71 -18.46 -3.75 -9.27
N LEU A 72 -18.31 -3.81 -7.95
CA LEU A 72 -18.56 -5.02 -7.17
C LEU A 72 -20.02 -5.49 -7.30
N THR A 73 -20.97 -4.56 -7.18
CA THR A 73 -22.40 -4.85 -7.35
C THR A 73 -22.72 -5.36 -8.75
N LEU A 74 -22.12 -4.75 -9.78
CA LEU A 74 -22.29 -5.19 -11.17
C LEU A 74 -21.75 -6.61 -11.38
N LEU A 75 -20.58 -6.92 -10.82
CA LEU A 75 -19.92 -8.22 -10.94
C LEU A 75 -20.73 -9.33 -10.25
N LEU A 76 -21.29 -9.04 -9.07
CA LEU A 76 -22.19 -9.93 -8.36
C LEU A 76 -23.46 -10.21 -9.17
N LEU A 77 -24.07 -9.17 -9.73
CA LEU A 77 -25.27 -9.32 -10.57
C LEU A 77 -24.98 -10.20 -11.80
N PHE A 78 -23.83 -9.98 -12.44
CA PHE A 78 -23.39 -10.79 -13.58
C PHE A 78 -23.16 -12.25 -13.19
N SER A 79 -22.52 -12.50 -12.05
CA SER A 79 -22.29 -13.86 -11.54
C SER A 79 -23.59 -14.60 -11.28
N VAL A 80 -24.59 -13.94 -10.71
CA VAL A 80 -25.92 -14.52 -10.46
C VAL A 80 -26.61 -14.85 -11.78
N PHE A 81 -26.62 -13.93 -12.74
CA PHE A 81 -27.19 -14.16 -14.08
C PHE A 81 -26.52 -15.35 -14.79
N PHE A 82 -25.19 -15.43 -14.78
CA PHE A 82 -24.48 -16.55 -15.39
C PHE A 82 -24.74 -17.88 -14.67
N GLY A 83 -24.89 -17.86 -13.35
CA GLY A 83 -25.32 -19.03 -12.58
C GLY A 83 -26.67 -19.56 -13.06
N TYR A 84 -27.67 -18.69 -13.20
CA TYR A 84 -28.99 -19.07 -13.72
C TYR A 84 -28.94 -19.54 -15.17
N VAL A 85 -28.15 -18.88 -16.03
CA VAL A 85 -27.98 -19.31 -17.43
C VAL A 85 -27.38 -20.72 -17.49
N ARG A 86 -26.37 -21.03 -16.66
CA ARG A 86 -25.78 -22.38 -16.58
C ARG A 86 -26.79 -23.42 -16.12
N ILE A 87 -27.58 -23.11 -15.08
CA ILE A 87 -28.62 -24.00 -14.54
C ILE A 87 -29.73 -24.24 -15.59
N GLY A 88 -30.18 -23.20 -16.28
CA GLY A 88 -31.17 -23.31 -17.35
C GLY A 88 -30.66 -24.12 -18.54
N LEU A 89 -29.38 -23.94 -18.92
CA LEU A 89 -28.77 -24.70 -20.01
C LEU A 89 -28.66 -26.20 -19.67
N LEU A 90 -28.25 -26.53 -18.44
CA LEU A 90 -28.20 -27.92 -17.97
C LEU A 90 -29.60 -28.54 -17.94
N GLY A 91 -30.60 -27.78 -17.46
CA GLY A 91 -32.00 -28.22 -17.48
C GLY A 91 -32.49 -28.51 -18.91
N LEU A 92 -32.15 -27.65 -19.87
CA LEU A 92 -32.50 -27.83 -21.28
C LEU A 92 -31.87 -29.10 -21.86
N VAL A 93 -30.60 -29.36 -21.56
CA VAL A 93 -29.87 -30.56 -22.03
C VAL A 93 -30.48 -31.85 -21.46
N ILE A 94 -30.87 -31.85 -20.18
CA ILE A 94 -31.54 -33.00 -19.55
C ILE A 94 -32.90 -33.25 -20.22
N LEU A 95 -33.69 -32.19 -20.43
CA LEU A 95 -35.02 -32.28 -21.03
C LEU A 95 -34.93 -32.80 -22.48
N TRP A 96 -33.96 -32.31 -23.26
CA TRP A 96 -33.67 -32.84 -24.60
C TRP A 96 -33.21 -34.30 -24.59
N SER A 97 -32.42 -34.70 -23.58
CA SER A 97 -31.97 -36.09 -23.43
C SER A 97 -33.15 -37.04 -23.18
N ILE A 98 -34.11 -36.64 -22.33
CA ILE A 98 -35.31 -37.43 -22.07
C ILE A 98 -36.17 -37.54 -23.33
N VAL A 99 -36.41 -36.42 -24.02
CA VAL A 99 -37.16 -36.41 -25.28
C VAL A 99 -36.50 -37.34 -26.30
N GLY A 100 -35.18 -37.24 -26.50
CA GLY A 100 -34.45 -38.09 -27.44
C GLY A 100 -34.53 -39.59 -27.12
N ILE A 101 -34.57 -39.97 -25.84
CA ILE A 101 -34.75 -41.37 -25.41
C ILE A 101 -36.18 -41.85 -25.71
N VAL A 102 -37.19 -41.04 -25.43
CA VAL A 102 -38.60 -41.37 -25.69
C VAL A 102 -38.86 -41.53 -27.19
N THR A 103 -38.37 -40.61 -28.02
CA THR A 103 -38.56 -40.66 -29.48
C THR A 103 -37.80 -41.83 -30.13
N ARG A 104 -36.73 -42.35 -29.51
CA ARG A 104 -36.01 -43.55 -29.99
C ARG A 104 -36.69 -44.87 -29.62
N ARG A 105 -37.61 -44.86 -28.65
CA ARG A 105 -38.26 -46.05 -28.11
C ARG A 105 -39.68 -46.27 -28.65
N SER A 106 -40.23 -45.28 -29.36
CA SER A 106 -41.45 -45.37 -30.16
C SER A 106 -41.13 -45.74 -31.61
#